data_AF-E9G5W8-F1
#
_entry.id   AF-E9G5W8-F1
#
_cell.length_a   1.000
_cell.length_b   1.000
_cell.length_c   1.000
_cell.angle_alpha   90.00
_cell.angle_beta   90.00
_cell.angle_gamma   90.00
#
_symmetry.space_group_name_H-M   'P 1'
#
loop_
_entity.id
_entity.type
_entity.pdbx_description
1 polymer ?
#
loop_
_entity_poly.entity_id
_entity_poly.type
_entity_poly.pdbx_seq_one_letter_code
_entity_poly.pdbx_strand_id
1 'polypeptide(L)'
;MQYIDDHAIHLLFSANRWELLPDIKKLLQKSTNIIVDRYSNSGIAFSAAKPNMDLRWCQQSESGLLKPDLVIFLGIDLVEAQTRGQYERYENLEMQKVVRSNYLKLQDETCRVVDASRSMEEVGRDVCRLVQEALDNITPDSALKQLWI
;
A
#
# COMPACT_ATOMS: atom_id res chain seq x y z
N MET A 1 5.84 -25.92 11.92
CA MET A 1 5.20 -24.59 11.97
C MET A 1 3.74 -24.80 11.61
N GLN A 2 2.80 -24.38 12.47
CA GLN A 2 1.38 -24.63 12.26
C GLN A 2 0.87 -23.79 11.09
N TYR A 3 0.16 -24.43 10.15
CA TYR A 3 -0.49 -23.74 9.04
C TYR A 3 -1.59 -22.83 9.59
N ILE A 4 -1.60 -21.56 9.17
CA ILE A 4 -2.66 -20.60 9.45
C ILE A 4 -3.38 -20.35 8.13
N ASP A 5 -4.71 -20.38 8.15
CA ASP A 5 -5.54 -20.13 6.97
C ASP A 5 -5.31 -18.72 6.39
N ASP A 6 -5.34 -18.61 5.07
CA ASP A 6 -5.05 -17.34 4.38
C ASP A 6 -6.07 -16.24 4.69
N HIS A 7 -7.34 -16.59 4.94
CA HIS A 7 -8.35 -15.62 5.37
C HIS A 7 -8.04 -15.10 6.78
N ALA A 8 -7.61 -15.97 7.69
CA ALA A 8 -7.23 -15.57 9.03
C ALA A 8 -6.01 -14.64 9.01
N ILE A 9 -4.98 -14.96 8.22
CA ILE A 9 -3.81 -14.08 8.03
C ILE A 9 -4.23 -12.73 7.45
N HIS A 10 -5.09 -12.72 6.43
CA HIS A 10 -5.58 -11.48 5.81
C HIS A 10 -6.29 -10.58 6.84
N LEU A 11 -7.20 -11.16 7.61
CA LEU A 11 -7.95 -10.43 8.65
C LEU A 11 -7.04 -9.93 9.77
N LEU A 12 -5.99 -10.67 10.16
CA LEU A 12 -4.99 -10.20 11.12
C LEU A 12 -4.23 -8.98 10.61
N PHE A 13 -3.82 -8.97 9.33
CA PHE A 13 -3.20 -7.79 8.73
C PHE A 13 -4.16 -6.60 8.67
N SER A 14 -5.44 -6.85 8.40
CA SER A 14 -6.46 -5.80 8.42
C SER A 14 -6.68 -5.23 9.82
N ALA A 15 -6.83 -6.11 10.81
CA ALA A 15 -6.99 -5.74 12.22
C ALA A 15 -5.81 -4.90 12.73
N ASN A 16 -4.57 -5.23 12.33
CA ASN A 16 -3.37 -4.45 12.66
C ASN A 16 -3.39 -3.01 12.11
N ARG A 17 -4.10 -2.73 11.02
CA ARG A 17 -4.30 -1.33 10.56
C ARG A 17 -5.42 -0.65 11.33
N TRP A 18 -6.51 -1.37 11.61
CA TRP A 18 -7.63 -0.85 12.38
C TRP A 18 -7.26 -0.49 13.82
N GLU A 19 -6.39 -1.27 14.48
CA GLU A 19 -5.95 -0.96 15.85
C GLU A 19 -5.16 0.36 15.91
N LEU A 20 -4.43 0.72 14.85
CA LEU A 20 -3.65 1.96 14.76
C LEU A 20 -4.47 3.17 14.30
N LEU A 21 -5.67 2.96 13.74
CA LEU A 21 -6.50 4.03 13.18
C LEU A 21 -6.77 5.18 14.16
N PRO A 22 -7.08 4.96 15.46
CA PRO A 22 -7.31 6.06 16.41
C PRO A 22 -6.07 6.94 16.60
N ASP A 23 -4.88 6.34 16.66
CA ASP A 23 -3.63 7.06 16.86
C ASP A 23 -3.24 7.85 15.61
N ILE A 24 -3.40 7.25 14.43
CA ILE A 24 -3.20 7.92 13.14
C ILE A 24 -4.12 9.15 13.05
N LYS A 25 -5.42 9.01 13.37
CA LYS A 25 -6.36 10.15 13.40
C LYS A 25 -5.92 11.25 14.36
N LYS A 26 -5.48 10.89 15.56
CA LYS A 26 -5.02 11.84 16.58
C LYS A 26 -3.76 12.61 16.16
N LEU A 27 -2.84 11.96 15.45
CA LEU A 27 -1.64 12.61 14.90
C LEU A 27 -2.01 13.58 13.76
N LEU A 28 -2.87 13.16 12.83
CA LEU A 28 -3.33 14.02 11.73
C LEU A 28 -4.09 15.26 12.24
N GLN A 29 -4.92 15.12 13.26
CA GLN A 29 -5.61 16.23 13.92
C GLN A 29 -4.65 17.24 14.57
N LYS A 30 -3.40 16.84 14.86
CA LYS A 30 -2.34 17.71 15.35
C LYS A 30 -1.45 18.24 14.21
N SER A 31 -1.94 18.20 12.97
CA SER A 31 -1.20 18.62 11.78
C SER A 31 0.13 17.86 11.59
N THR A 32 0.20 16.61 12.07
CA THR A 32 1.39 15.76 11.89
C THR A 32 1.22 14.90 10.65
N ASN A 33 2.09 15.08 9.66
CA ASN A 33 2.14 14.22 8.48
C ASN A 33 2.65 12.83 8.85
N ILE A 34 2.08 11.79 8.23
CA ILE A 34 2.42 10.39 8.52
C ILE A 34 2.90 9.73 7.23
N ILE A 35 4.13 9.20 7.25
CA ILE A 35 4.67 8.35 6.19
C ILE A 35 4.48 6.91 6.61
N VAL A 36 3.81 6.12 5.77
CA VAL A 36 3.48 4.72 6.05
C VAL A 36 4.14 3.82 5.02
N ASP A 37 4.99 2.90 5.48
CA ASP A 37 5.49 1.81 4.64
C ASP A 37 4.47 0.66 4.62
N ARG A 38 3.79 0.51 3.48
CA ARG A 38 2.67 -0.40 3.22
C ARG A 38 1.38 -0.08 4.00
N TYR A 39 0.26 -0.12 3.30
CA TYR A 39 -1.07 0.09 3.88
C TYR A 39 -2.08 -0.90 3.27
N SER A 40 -3.37 -0.53 3.18
CA SER A 40 -4.45 -1.39 2.69
C SER A 40 -4.18 -2.04 1.33
N ASN A 41 -3.63 -1.28 0.37
CA ASN A 41 -3.33 -1.81 -0.97
C ASN A 41 -2.41 -3.03 -0.94
N SER A 42 -1.42 -3.05 -0.04
CA SER A 42 -0.51 -4.20 0.12
C SER A 42 -1.24 -5.40 0.69
N GLY A 43 -2.06 -5.20 1.73
CA GLY A 43 -2.85 -6.29 2.32
C GLY A 43 -3.76 -6.96 1.29
N ILE A 44 -4.45 -6.15 0.48
CA ILE A 44 -5.37 -6.62 -0.55
C ILE A 44 -4.61 -7.31 -1.70
N ALA A 45 -3.60 -6.64 -2.27
CA ALA A 45 -2.92 -7.13 -3.47
C ALA A 45 -2.23 -8.50 -3.24
N PHE A 46 -1.60 -8.69 -2.07
CA PHE A 46 -0.95 -9.95 -1.70
C PHE A 46 -1.95 -11.04 -1.35
N SER A 47 -3.02 -10.72 -0.62
CA SER A 47 -4.01 -11.72 -0.21
C SER A 47 -4.79 -12.22 -1.42
N ALA A 48 -5.22 -11.32 -2.31
CA ALA A 48 -5.94 -11.65 -3.52
C ALA A 48 -5.07 -12.30 -4.62
N ALA A 49 -3.76 -12.43 -4.39
CA ALA A 49 -2.88 -13.24 -5.24
C ALA A 49 -2.87 -14.73 -4.83
N LYS A 50 -3.44 -15.06 -3.67
CA LYS A 50 -3.56 -16.45 -3.19
C LYS A 50 -4.83 -17.11 -3.75
N PRO A 51 -4.87 -18.45 -3.87
CA PRO A 51 -6.05 -19.16 -4.33
C PRO A 51 -7.27 -18.86 -3.47
N ASN A 52 -8.45 -18.75 -4.10
CA ASN A 52 -9.75 -18.55 -3.45
C ASN A 52 -9.92 -17.25 -2.63
N MET A 53 -8.99 -16.30 -2.74
CA MET A 53 -9.07 -14.99 -2.11
C MET A 53 -9.54 -13.95 -3.13
N ASP A 54 -10.83 -13.63 -3.14
CA ASP A 54 -11.39 -12.63 -4.05
C ASP A 54 -10.89 -11.20 -3.71
N LEU A 55 -10.60 -10.40 -4.73
CA LEU A 55 -10.07 -9.04 -4.57
C LEU A 55 -11.06 -8.14 -3.82
N ARG A 56 -12.36 -8.23 -4.13
CA ARG A 56 -13.42 -7.44 -3.48
C ARG A 56 -13.68 -7.93 -2.07
N TRP A 57 -13.56 -9.24 -1.80
CA TRP A 57 -13.60 -9.77 -0.44
C TRP A 57 -12.46 -9.19 0.40
N CYS A 58 -11.23 -9.20 -0.12
CA CYS A 58 -10.07 -8.63 0.57
C CYS A 58 -10.19 -7.12 0.82
N GLN A 59 -10.83 -6.39 -0.10
CA GLN A 59 -11.05 -4.95 0.02
C GLN A 59 -12.05 -4.59 1.13
N GLN A 60 -13.03 -5.46 1.41
CA GLN A 60 -14.10 -5.15 2.36
C GLN A 60 -13.61 -4.98 3.80
N SER A 61 -12.60 -5.74 4.24
CA SER A 61 -12.07 -5.60 5.60
C SER A 61 -11.36 -4.26 5.83
N GLU A 62 -10.99 -3.57 4.76
CA GLU A 62 -10.27 -2.30 4.78
C GLU A 62 -11.18 -1.07 4.57
N SER A 63 -12.43 -1.27 4.16
CA SER A 63 -13.37 -0.18 3.87
C SER A 63 -13.63 0.64 5.14
N GLY A 64 -13.47 1.96 5.04
CA GLY A 64 -13.61 2.89 6.16
C GLY A 64 -12.33 3.29 6.89
N LEU A 65 -11.20 2.63 6.62
CA LEU A 65 -9.87 3.15 6.96
C LEU A 65 -9.63 4.51 6.30
N LEU A 66 -8.66 5.27 6.80
CA LEU A 66 -8.33 6.57 6.23
C LEU A 66 -7.77 6.42 4.82
N LYS A 67 -8.30 7.20 3.88
CA LYS A 67 -7.77 7.29 2.53
C LYS A 67 -6.50 8.15 2.54
N PRO A 68 -5.35 7.63 2.08
CA PRO A 68 -4.14 8.44 1.94
C PRO A 68 -4.35 9.57 0.92
N ASP A 69 -3.73 10.72 1.17
CA ASP A 69 -3.72 11.84 0.20
C ASP A 69 -2.76 11.58 -0.97
N LEU A 70 -1.74 10.75 -0.74
CA LEU A 70 -0.76 10.32 -1.74
C LEU A 70 -0.39 8.85 -1.49
N VAL A 71 -0.42 8.05 -2.56
CA VAL A 71 0.13 6.69 -2.57
C VAL A 71 1.27 6.63 -3.58
N ILE A 72 2.48 6.32 -3.13
CA ILE A 72 3.63 6.15 -4.02
C ILE A 72 3.85 4.67 -4.28
N PHE A 73 3.66 4.26 -5.53
CA PHE A 73 3.95 2.91 -6.00
C PHE A 73 5.34 2.88 -6.62
N LEU A 74 6.30 2.25 -5.94
CA LEU A 74 7.65 2.03 -6.43
C LEU A 74 7.64 0.87 -7.44
N GLY A 75 7.50 1.20 -8.72
CA GLY A 75 7.46 0.25 -9.80
C GLY A 75 8.86 -0.18 -10.22
N ILE A 76 9.13 -1.48 -10.18
CA ILE A 76 10.36 -2.07 -10.70
C ILE A 76 10.00 -3.25 -11.61
N ASP A 77 10.82 -3.51 -12.62
CA ASP A 77 10.68 -4.73 -13.39
C ASP A 77 10.90 -5.95 -12.51
N LEU A 78 10.09 -6.99 -12.70
CA LEU A 78 10.16 -8.17 -11.84
C LEU A 78 11.50 -8.88 -11.97
N VAL A 79 12.10 -8.90 -13.15
CA VAL A 79 13.42 -9.51 -13.41
C VAL A 79 14.51 -8.73 -12.68
N GLU A 80 14.45 -7.40 -12.74
CA GLU A 80 15.41 -6.53 -12.06
C GLU A 80 15.27 -6.62 -10.54
N ALA A 81 14.05 -6.70 -10.01
CA ALA A 81 13.79 -6.92 -8.59
C ALA A 81 14.46 -8.21 -8.08
N GLN A 82 14.52 -9.27 -8.90
CA GLN A 82 15.16 -10.53 -8.52
C GLN A 82 16.66 -10.38 -8.26
N THR A 83 17.31 -9.42 -8.91
CA THR A 83 18.76 -9.20 -8.79
C THR A 83 19.14 -8.51 -7.47
N ARG A 84 18.18 -7.89 -6.78
CA ARG A 84 18.40 -7.04 -5.60
C ARG A 84 18.08 -7.73 -4.26
N GLY A 85 17.52 -8.94 -4.23
CA GLY A 85 17.00 -9.58 -3.01
C GLY A 85 17.39 -11.05 -2.78
N GLN A 86 17.45 -11.47 -1.51
CA GLN A 86 17.44 -12.87 -1.06
C GLN A 86 16.00 -13.30 -0.82
N TYR A 87 15.60 -14.42 -1.42
CA TYR A 87 14.19 -14.74 -1.60
C TYR A 87 13.47 -15.19 -0.31
N GLU A 88 12.52 -14.42 0.26
CA GLU A 88 11.67 -14.83 1.40
C GLU A 88 10.19 -15.08 1.03
N ARG A 89 9.71 -16.31 1.28
CA ARG A 89 8.31 -16.83 1.35
C ARG A 89 7.26 -16.49 0.26
N TYR A 90 7.26 -15.31 -0.36
CA TYR A 90 6.27 -14.83 -1.35
C TYR A 90 6.85 -14.68 -2.76
N GLU A 91 8.00 -15.27 -2.99
CA GLU A 91 8.83 -14.96 -4.15
C GLU A 91 8.68 -15.96 -5.30
N ASN A 92 7.44 -16.30 -5.64
CA ASN A 92 7.17 -16.87 -6.95
C ASN A 92 6.93 -15.71 -7.92
N LEU A 93 7.68 -15.67 -9.03
CA LEU A 93 7.51 -14.69 -10.10
C LEU A 93 6.05 -14.59 -10.57
N GLU A 94 5.35 -15.73 -10.65
CA GLU A 94 3.94 -15.77 -11.03
C GLU A 94 3.04 -15.10 -9.99
N MET A 95 3.31 -15.29 -8.70
CA MET A 95 2.60 -14.57 -7.63
C MET A 95 2.84 -13.06 -7.75
N GLN A 96 4.10 -12.64 -7.96
CA GLN A 96 4.44 -11.22 -8.09
C GLN A 96 3.78 -10.55 -9.30
N LYS A 97 3.60 -11.28 -10.42
CA LYS A 97 2.81 -10.80 -11.56
C LYS A 97 1.35 -10.55 -11.17
N VAL A 98 0.74 -11.47 -10.42
CA VAL A 98 -0.65 -11.32 -9.95
C VAL A 98 -0.76 -10.17 -8.94
N VAL A 99 0.18 -10.05 -8.00
CA VAL A 99 0.25 -8.94 -7.04
C VAL A 99 0.34 -7.59 -7.77
N ARG A 100 1.23 -7.48 -8.77
CA ARG A 100 1.35 -6.27 -9.60
C ARG A 100 0.04 -5.96 -10.33
N SER A 101 -0.61 -6.96 -10.92
CA SER A 101 -1.93 -6.78 -11.56
C SER A 101 -2.98 -6.29 -10.56
N ASN A 102 -2.98 -6.82 -9.34
CA ASN A 102 -3.91 -6.38 -8.30
C ASN A 102 -3.63 -4.94 -7.85
N TYR A 103 -2.36 -4.54 -7.70
CA TYR A 103 -2.02 -3.13 -7.42
C TYR A 103 -2.57 -2.20 -8.51
N LEU A 104 -2.39 -2.54 -9.79
CA LEU A 104 -2.91 -1.73 -10.90
C LEU A 104 -4.44 -1.56 -10.85
N LYS A 105 -5.18 -2.60 -10.41
CA LYS A 105 -6.64 -2.53 -10.22
C LYS A 105 -7.06 -1.66 -9.03
N LEU A 106 -6.20 -1.49 -8.03
CA LEU A 106 -6.46 -0.71 -6.82
C LEU A 106 -6.01 0.75 -6.94
N GLN A 107 -5.39 1.14 -8.07
CA GLN A 107 -4.94 2.51 -8.28
C GLN A 107 -6.15 3.45 -8.42
N ASP A 108 -6.01 4.62 -7.82
CA ASP A 108 -6.93 5.75 -7.96
C ASP A 108 -6.14 7.04 -8.23
N GLU A 109 -6.82 8.19 -8.17
CA GLU A 109 -6.23 9.50 -8.43
C GLU A 109 -5.12 9.91 -7.47
N THR A 110 -5.00 9.26 -6.32
CA THR A 110 -3.95 9.52 -5.31
C THR A 110 -2.66 8.74 -5.60
N CYS A 111 -2.73 7.72 -6.47
CA CYS A 111 -1.59 6.88 -6.77
C CYS A 111 -0.63 7.55 -7.76
N ARG A 112 0.66 7.52 -7.44
CA ARG A 112 1.76 7.97 -8.31
C ARG A 112 2.78 6.85 -8.43
N VAL A 113 3.12 6.50 -9.66
CA VAL A 113 4.13 5.47 -9.94
C VAL A 113 5.49 6.14 -10.07
N VAL A 114 6.48 5.62 -9.33
CA VAL A 114 7.89 6.04 -9.42
C VAL A 114 8.69 4.85 -9.92
N ASP A 115 9.53 5.08 -10.93
CA ASP A 115 10.42 4.07 -11.48
C ASP A 115 11.58 3.79 -10.51
N ALA A 116 11.52 2.64 -9.86
CA ALA A 116 12.49 2.19 -8.87
C ALA A 116 13.68 1.42 -9.47
N SER A 117 13.76 1.29 -10.80
CA SER A 117 14.97 0.78 -11.48
C SER A 117 16.15 1.75 -11.40
N ARG A 118 15.85 3.05 -11.27
CA ARG A 118 16.82 4.16 -11.19
C ARG A 118 17.65 4.14 -9.91
N SER A 119 18.63 5.05 -9.80
CA SER A 119 19.46 5.16 -8.60
C SER A 119 18.63 5.56 -7.38
N MET A 120 19.10 5.21 -6.18
CA MET A 120 18.44 5.58 -4.92
C MET A 120 18.28 7.10 -4.80
N GLU A 121 19.27 7.88 -5.24
CA GLU A 121 19.22 9.34 -5.23
C GLU A 121 18.19 9.90 -6.22
N GLU A 122 18.04 9.28 -7.39
CA GLU A 122 17.02 9.67 -8.38
C GLU A 122 15.61 9.37 -7.86
N VAL A 123 15.39 8.14 -7.37
CA VAL A 123 14.12 7.72 -6.78
C VAL A 123 13.77 8.59 -5.58
N GLY A 124 14.73 8.87 -4.71
CA GLY A 124 14.55 9.73 -3.54
C GLY A 124 14.13 11.15 -3.92
N ARG A 125 14.74 11.73 -4.97
CA ARG A 125 14.33 13.05 -5.49
C ARG A 125 12.90 13.04 -6.02
N ASP A 126 12.52 12.02 -6.78
CA ASP A 126 11.16 11.90 -7.33
C ASP A 126 10.12 11.74 -6.21
N VAL A 127 10.41 10.92 -5.20
CA VAL A 127 9.56 10.75 -4.02
C VAL A 127 9.40 12.07 -3.27
N CYS A 128 10.49 12.77 -2.95
CA CYS A 128 10.44 14.05 -2.25
C CYS A 128 9.63 15.10 -3.02
N ARG A 129 9.79 15.17 -4.35
CA ARG A 129 9.02 16.07 -5.20
C ARG A 129 7.52 15.78 -5.11
N LEU A 130 7.12 14.52 -5.23
CA LEU A 130 5.70 14.12 -5.16
C LEU A 130 5.10 14.39 -3.77
N VAL A 131 5.88 14.17 -2.70
CA VAL A 131 5.45 14.50 -1.34
C VAL A 131 5.24 16.01 -1.20
N GLN A 132 6.17 16.83 -1.70
CA GLN A 132 6.02 18.29 -1.64
C GLN A 132 4.79 18.76 -2.42
N GLU A 133 4.58 18.25 -3.63
CA GLU A 133 3.38 18.55 -4.44
C GLU A 133 2.10 18.16 -3.71
N ALA A 134 2.07 17.03 -3.00
CA ALA A 134 0.91 16.64 -2.22
C ALA A 134 0.67 17.59 -1.03
N LEU A 135 1.72 17.97 -0.32
CA LEU A 135 1.63 18.91 0.81
C LEU A 135 1.12 20.29 0.36
N ASP A 136 1.57 20.78 -0.79
CA ASP A 136 1.14 22.09 -1.32
C ASP A 136 -0.35 22.11 -1.71
N ASN A 137 -0.93 20.94 -1.99
CA ASN A 137 -2.35 20.79 -2.34
C ASN A 137 -3.26 20.51 -1.14
N ILE A 138 -2.71 20.21 0.04
CA ILE A 138 -3.48 19.94 1.25
C ILE A 138 -3.70 21.24 2.01
N THR A 139 -4.97 21.61 2.23
CA THR A 139 -5.33 22.76 3.06
C THR A 139 -5.65 22.32 4.50
N PRO A 140 -5.57 23.21 5.49
CA PRO A 140 -5.94 22.90 6.87
C PRO A 140 -7.38 22.40 7.06
N ASP A 141 -8.27 22.77 6.14
CA ASP A 141 -9.68 22.38 6.14
C ASP A 141 -9.96 21.09 5.35
N SER A 142 -8.93 20.46 4.77
CA SER A 142 -9.07 19.19 4.07
C SER A 142 -9.61 18.12 5.01
N ALA A 143 -10.82 17.63 4.70
CA ALA A 143 -11.43 16.57 5.47
C ALA A 143 -10.69 15.23 5.28
N LEU A 144 -10.53 14.49 6.37
CA LEU A 144 -10.04 13.11 6.32
C LEU A 144 -11.03 12.23 5.56
N LYS A 145 -10.61 11.73 4.41
CA LYS A 145 -11.41 10.85 3.55
C LYS A 145 -11.30 9.40 4.03
N GLN A 146 -12.27 8.58 3.63
CA GLN A 146 -12.29 7.15 3.93
C GLN A 146 -12.14 6.32 2.66
N LEU A 147 -11.52 5.14 2.78
CA LEU A 147 -11.35 4.20 1.68
C LEU A 147 -12.65 3.47 1.39
N TRP A 148 -13.07 3.47 0.11
CA TRP A 148 -14.13 2.62 -0.45
C TRP A 148 -15.46 2.66 0.32
N ILE A 149 -15.90 3.87 0.64
CA ILE A 149 -17.24 4.19 1.17
C ILE A 149 -17.99 5.03 0.15
#